data_AF-A0A2J4YK21-F1
#
_entry.id   AF-A0A2J4YK21-F1
#
_cell.length_a   1.000
_cell.length_b   1.000
_cell.length_c   1.000
_cell.angle_alpha   90.00
_cell.angle_beta   90.00
_cell.angle_gamma   90.00
#
_symmetry.space_group_name_H-M   'P 1'
#
loop_
_entity.id
_entity.type
_entity.pdbx_description
1 polymer ?
#
loop_
_entity_poly.entity_id
_entity_poly.type
_entity_poly.pdbx_seq_one_letter_code
_entity_poly.pdbx_strand_id
1 'polypeptide(L)'
;MNNHHTFSAAVLIIRLNPHAATAIWRLAAPGDAAQTGEWHPDAGDPTLSLLAQRHPAWVLVPASDCAFHRVTLPAGARRNAQQALAFLLEEQLATEIEESHFALIHRDKSDCAVAVVGREKMRAWQAWCEGLGLNVLALTPDALALPQNPTGWSAVRCGEQWLFRCETCSGMAVETPWLGELLVHWPDLAPIACYSPPPDIAAPWQPRPAQDLLALAASNP
;
A
#
# COMPACT_ATOMS: atom_id res chain seq x y z
N MET A 1 -1.66 -20.31 -14.54
CA MET A 1 -2.12 -21.06 -13.34
C MET A 1 -2.43 -20.01 -12.29
N ASN A 2 -3.70 -19.66 -12.10
CA ASN A 2 -4.11 -18.63 -11.15
C ASN A 2 -4.24 -19.29 -9.77
N ASN A 3 -3.20 -19.16 -8.95
CA ASN A 3 -3.33 -19.47 -7.53
C ASN A 3 -4.25 -18.42 -6.92
N HIS A 4 -5.50 -18.79 -6.65
CA HIS A 4 -6.37 -17.99 -5.79
C HIS A 4 -5.81 -18.10 -4.38
N HIS A 5 -5.00 -17.11 -3.98
CA HIS A 5 -4.58 -16.97 -2.60
C HIS A 5 -5.78 -16.43 -1.82
N THR A 6 -6.61 -17.32 -1.30
CA THR A 6 -7.65 -16.95 -0.34
C THR A 6 -7.09 -17.13 1.06
N PHE A 7 -7.40 -16.21 1.97
CA PHE A 7 -7.02 -16.38 3.36
C PHE A 7 -7.55 -17.71 3.92
N SER A 8 -6.68 -18.49 4.56
CA SER A 8 -7.09 -19.73 5.23
C SER A 8 -7.81 -19.49 6.56
N ALA A 9 -7.79 -18.26 7.08
CA ALA A 9 -8.42 -17.82 8.32
C ALA A 9 -8.95 -16.38 8.17
N ALA A 10 -9.88 -15.95 9.03
CA ALA A 10 -10.39 -14.59 8.97
C ALA A 10 -9.30 -13.56 9.30
N VAL A 11 -9.15 -12.52 8.45
CA VAL A 11 -8.18 -11.43 8.59
C VAL A 11 -8.90 -10.10 8.56
N LEU A 12 -8.52 -9.20 9.47
CA LEU A 12 -8.98 -7.82 9.49
C LEU A 12 -8.05 -6.97 8.62
N ILE A 13 -8.53 -6.52 7.47
CA ILE A 13 -7.79 -5.62 6.59
C ILE A 13 -8.17 -4.18 6.93
N ILE A 14 -7.18 -3.35 7.22
CA ILE A 14 -7.39 -1.96 7.64
C ILE A 14 -6.57 -1.06 6.73
N ARG A 15 -7.14 0.03 6.22
CA ARG A 15 -6.37 1.08 5.56
C ARG A 15 -6.41 2.37 6.37
N LEU A 16 -5.24 2.85 6.76
CA LEU A 16 -5.09 4.17 7.39
C LEU A 16 -5.27 5.25 6.33
N ASN A 17 -6.04 6.29 6.65
CA ASN A 17 -6.25 7.38 5.70
C ASN A 17 -5.07 8.38 5.74
N PRO A 18 -4.73 9.01 4.61
CA PRO A 18 -3.76 10.09 4.59
C PRO A 18 -4.26 11.28 5.42
N HIS A 19 -3.36 11.87 6.21
CA HIS A 19 -3.55 13.12 6.96
C HIS A 19 -4.66 13.15 8.04
N ALA A 20 -5.53 12.15 8.10
CA ALA A 20 -6.55 12.01 9.12
C ALA A 20 -6.24 10.82 10.03
N ALA A 21 -6.49 10.96 11.33
CA ALA A 21 -6.45 9.84 12.26
C ALA A 21 -7.67 8.93 12.09
N THR A 22 -8.06 8.60 10.87
CA THR A 22 -9.23 7.77 10.53
C THR A 22 -8.78 6.57 9.71
N ALA A 23 -9.59 5.53 9.68
CA ALA A 23 -9.30 4.32 8.92
C ALA A 23 -10.57 3.73 8.31
N ILE A 24 -10.41 2.97 7.23
CA ILE A 24 -11.45 2.08 6.71
C ILE A 24 -11.03 0.64 6.96
N TRP A 25 -11.98 -0.26 7.21
CA TRP A 25 -11.67 -1.66 7.51
C TRP A 25 -12.63 -2.63 6.83
N ARG A 26 -12.13 -3.84 6.61
CA ARG A 26 -12.86 -5.01 6.10
C ARG A 26 -12.44 -6.25 6.86
N LEU A 27 -13.40 -7.02 7.38
CA LEU A 27 -13.17 -8.39 7.82
C LEU A 27 -13.29 -9.32 6.62
N ALA A 28 -12.18 -9.90 6.19
CA ALA A 28 -12.14 -10.93 5.16
C ALA A 28 -12.19 -12.31 5.83
N ALA A 29 -13.31 -13.03 5.67
CA ALA A 29 -13.51 -14.37 6.21
C ALA A 29 -13.96 -15.35 5.12
N PRO A 30 -13.49 -16.61 5.12
CA PRO A 30 -13.95 -17.61 4.16
C PRO A 30 -15.45 -17.89 4.28
N GLY A 31 -16.21 -17.73 3.19
CA GLY A 31 -17.60 -18.17 3.10
C GLY A 31 -18.66 -17.25 3.73
N ASP A 32 -18.26 -16.19 4.43
CA ASP A 32 -19.15 -15.18 5.00
C ASP A 32 -19.18 -13.89 4.18
N ALA A 33 -20.28 -13.14 4.29
CA ALA A 33 -20.34 -11.78 3.78
C ALA A 33 -19.31 -10.90 4.50
N ALA A 34 -18.49 -10.19 3.73
CA ALA A 34 -17.49 -9.30 4.30
C ALA A 34 -18.17 -8.20 5.14
N GLN A 35 -17.71 -8.02 6.38
CA GLN A 35 -18.08 -6.88 7.21
C GLN A 35 -17.13 -5.73 6.90
N THR A 36 -17.66 -4.52 6.76
CA THR A 36 -16.86 -3.34 6.45
C THR A 36 -17.31 -2.17 7.32
N GLY A 37 -16.41 -1.22 7.56
CA GLY A 37 -16.75 0.01 8.25
C GLY A 37 -15.65 1.04 8.19
N GLU A 38 -15.92 2.16 8.85
CA GLU A 38 -14.96 3.24 9.07
C GLU A 38 -14.67 3.35 10.56
N TRP A 39 -13.48 3.84 10.89
CA TRP A 39 -13.09 4.15 12.25
C TRP A 39 -12.65 5.60 12.33
N HIS A 40 -13.20 6.28 13.33
CA HIS A 40 -12.90 7.68 13.65
C HIS A 40 -12.55 7.75 15.15
N PRO A 41 -11.57 8.58 15.54
CA PRO A 41 -11.08 8.61 16.91
C PRO A 41 -12.15 9.12 17.89
N ASP A 42 -13.02 10.01 17.42
CA ASP A 42 -14.06 10.66 18.22
C ASP A 42 -15.41 9.94 18.19
N ALA A 43 -15.55 8.87 17.38
CA ALA A 43 -16.84 8.19 17.21
C ALA A 43 -17.23 7.31 18.41
N GLY A 44 -16.26 6.89 19.23
CA GLY A 44 -16.49 5.99 20.36
C GLY A 44 -16.99 4.59 19.98
N ASP A 45 -16.93 4.22 18.69
CA ASP A 45 -17.36 2.91 18.20
C ASP A 45 -16.34 1.82 18.59
N PRO A 46 -16.72 0.84 19.44
CA PRO A 46 -15.80 -0.21 19.87
C PRO A 46 -15.62 -1.32 18.82
N THR A 47 -16.35 -1.30 17.70
CA THR A 47 -16.41 -2.40 16.73
C THR A 47 -15.02 -2.82 16.26
N LEU A 48 -14.18 -1.86 15.84
CA LEU A 48 -12.84 -2.17 15.35
C LEU A 48 -11.97 -2.83 16.44
N SER A 49 -12.00 -2.31 17.67
CA SER A 49 -11.25 -2.86 18.80
C SER A 49 -11.74 -4.25 19.21
N LEU A 50 -13.04 -4.53 19.09
CA LEU A 50 -13.61 -5.86 19.34
C LEU A 50 -13.18 -6.87 18.28
N LEU A 51 -13.12 -6.46 17.01
CA LEU A 51 -12.62 -7.30 15.93
C LEU A 51 -11.12 -7.58 16.07
N ALA A 52 -10.34 -6.57 16.47
CA ALA A 52 -8.89 -6.67 16.70
C ALA A 52 -8.51 -7.73 17.74
N GLN A 53 -9.33 -7.93 18.78
CA GLN A 53 -9.12 -8.96 19.80
C GLN A 53 -9.29 -10.39 19.26
N ARG A 54 -9.99 -10.55 18.14
CA ARG A 54 -10.42 -11.84 17.60
C ARG A 54 -9.69 -12.24 16.33
N HIS A 55 -9.18 -11.26 15.59
CA HIS A 55 -8.62 -11.46 14.26
C HIS A 55 -7.28 -10.75 14.12
N PRO A 56 -6.28 -11.37 13.47
CA PRO A 56 -5.06 -10.69 13.11
C PRO A 56 -5.33 -9.62 12.04
N ALA A 57 -4.53 -8.56 12.06
CA ALA A 57 -4.73 -7.37 11.23
C ALA A 57 -3.67 -7.24 10.13
N TRP A 58 -4.09 -7.11 8.88
CA TRP A 58 -3.24 -6.63 7.80
C TRP A 58 -3.50 -5.14 7.59
N VAL A 59 -2.48 -4.32 7.87
CA VAL A 59 -2.61 -2.87 7.84
C VAL A 59 -2.01 -2.32 6.55
N LEU A 60 -2.83 -1.59 5.81
CA LEU A 60 -2.45 -0.84 4.62
C LEU A 60 -2.16 0.61 5.03
N VAL A 61 -0.97 1.09 4.68
CA VAL A 61 -0.52 2.46 4.95
C VAL A 61 -0.53 3.28 3.65
N PRO A 62 -0.74 4.60 3.71
CA PRO A 62 -0.78 5.42 2.49
C PRO A 62 0.51 5.32 1.68
N ALA A 63 0.41 4.89 0.42
CA ALA A 63 1.55 4.91 -0.49
C ALA A 63 2.04 6.34 -0.80
N SER A 64 1.20 7.36 -0.60
CA SER A 64 1.60 8.78 -0.70
C SER A 64 2.65 9.19 0.33
N ASP A 65 2.77 8.47 1.45
CA ASP A 65 3.80 8.68 2.46
C ASP A 65 5.07 7.82 2.20
N CYS A 66 5.11 7.06 1.10
CA CYS A 66 6.18 6.12 0.77
C CYS A 66 6.89 6.51 -0.53
N ALA A 67 8.22 6.39 -0.54
CA ALA A 67 9.03 6.44 -1.76
C ALA A 67 9.53 5.04 -2.12
N PHE A 68 9.45 4.67 -3.40
CA PHE A 68 9.86 3.36 -3.89
C PHE A 68 11.11 3.48 -4.75
N HIS A 69 12.15 2.72 -4.41
CA HIS A 69 13.42 2.73 -5.13
C HIS A 69 13.86 1.32 -5.50
N ARG A 70 14.57 1.22 -6.64
CA ARG A 70 15.33 0.04 -7.02
C ARG A 70 16.81 0.36 -6.95
N VAL A 71 17.56 -0.47 -6.24
CA VAL A 71 19.00 -0.26 -6.03
C VAL A 71 19.77 -1.56 -6.16
N THR A 72 20.98 -1.48 -6.69
CA THR A 72 21.90 -2.60 -6.75
C THR A 72 22.87 -2.54 -5.56
N LEU A 73 22.74 -3.49 -4.63
CA LEU A 73 23.64 -3.60 -3.48
C LEU A 73 25.06 -4.01 -3.92
N PRO A 74 26.11 -3.30 -3.47
CA PRO A 74 27.49 -3.67 -3.70
C PRO A 74 27.82 -5.08 -3.19
N ALA A 75 28.79 -5.73 -3.84
CA ALA A 75 29.32 -7.01 -3.38
C ALA A 75 29.84 -6.89 -1.94
N GLY A 76 29.44 -7.81 -1.05
CA GLY A 76 29.85 -7.80 0.37
C GLY A 76 28.96 -7.01 1.33
N ALA A 77 28.12 -6.08 0.83
CA ALA A 77 27.19 -5.29 1.66
C ALA A 77 26.02 -6.10 2.24
N ARG A 78 25.99 -7.41 2.05
CA ARG A 78 24.89 -8.29 2.51
C ARG A 78 24.68 -8.26 4.02
N ARG A 79 25.76 -8.10 4.80
CA ARG A 79 25.70 -8.06 6.27
C ARG A 79 25.18 -6.72 6.80
N ASN A 80 25.39 -5.62 6.06
CA ASN A 80 25.00 -4.27 6.44
C ASN A 80 24.09 -3.62 5.37
N ALA A 81 23.08 -4.36 4.91
CA ALA A 81 22.26 -3.93 3.79
C ALA A 81 21.57 -2.58 4.06
N GLN A 82 21.03 -2.35 5.26
CA GLN A 82 20.39 -1.07 5.61
C GLN A 82 21.34 0.13 5.49
N GLN A 83 22.59 0.00 5.97
CA GLN A 83 23.55 1.11 5.88
C GLN A 83 24.00 1.37 4.44
N ALA A 84 24.12 0.32 3.62
CA ALA A 84 24.38 0.46 2.20
C ALA A 84 23.20 1.09 1.44
N LEU A 85 21.96 0.73 1.79
CA LEU A 85 20.75 1.31 1.20
C LEU A 85 20.66 2.81 1.48
N ALA A 86 20.90 3.20 2.73
CA ALA A 86 20.95 4.59 3.16
C ALA A 86 21.91 5.41 2.29
N PHE A 87 23.17 4.98 2.20
CA PHE A 87 24.19 5.66 1.39
C PHE A 87 23.82 5.73 -0.10
N LEU A 88 23.26 4.66 -0.68
CA LEU A 88 22.88 4.63 -2.09
C LEU A 88 21.69 5.53 -2.43
N LEU A 89 20.86 5.85 -1.43
CA LEU A 89 19.63 6.61 -1.60
C LEU A 89 19.74 8.06 -1.09
N GLU A 90 20.87 8.44 -0.49
CA GLU A 90 21.08 9.77 0.11
C GLU A 90 20.64 10.92 -0.81
N GLU A 91 21.12 10.93 -2.06
CA GLU A 91 20.81 11.98 -3.05
C GLU A 91 19.39 11.90 -3.63
N GLN A 92 18.68 10.79 -3.41
CA GLN A 92 17.34 10.55 -3.97
C GLN A 92 16.22 10.83 -2.95
N LEU A 93 16.56 11.05 -1.68
CA LEU A 93 15.60 11.28 -0.62
C LEU A 93 15.46 12.77 -0.34
N ALA A 94 14.21 13.21 -0.16
CA ALA A 94 13.90 14.56 0.29
C ALA A 94 14.10 14.76 1.80
N THR A 95 14.31 13.67 2.54
CA THR A 95 14.50 13.64 3.99
C THR A 95 15.86 13.06 4.34
N GLU A 96 16.42 13.51 5.47
CA GLU A 96 17.65 12.95 6.02
C GLU A 96 17.54 11.43 6.22
N ILE A 97 18.65 10.73 6.03
CA ILE A 97 18.72 9.26 6.15
C ILE A 97 18.33 8.83 7.56
N GLU A 98 18.79 9.54 8.58
CA GLU A 98 18.55 9.25 10.00
C GLU A 98 17.06 9.30 10.35
N GLU A 99 16.31 10.14 9.65
CA GLU A 99 14.86 10.33 9.80
C GLU A 99 14.05 9.39 8.89
N SER A 100 14.73 8.57 8.09
CA SER A 100 14.12 7.63 7.15
C SER A 100 14.11 6.19 7.67
N HIS A 101 13.02 5.48 7.41
CA HIS A 101 12.86 4.04 7.64
C HIS A 101 12.90 3.32 6.30
N PHE A 102 13.82 2.37 6.15
CA PHE A 102 14.02 1.59 4.94
C PHE A 102 13.49 0.17 5.12
N ALA A 103 12.54 -0.22 4.27
CA ALA A 103 11.97 -1.56 4.23
C ALA A 103 12.30 -2.25 2.91
N LEU A 104 12.95 -3.42 2.98
CA LEU A 104 13.24 -4.24 1.81
C LEU A 104 11.96 -4.99 1.37
N ILE A 105 11.43 -4.65 0.20
CA ILE A 105 10.21 -5.28 -0.36
C ILE A 105 10.58 -6.57 -1.09
N HIS A 106 11.63 -6.51 -1.90
CA HIS A 106 12.08 -7.64 -2.70
C HIS A 106 13.59 -7.59 -2.87
N ARG A 107 14.19 -8.76 -3.05
CA ARG A 107 15.61 -8.91 -3.33
C ARG A 107 15.86 -10.09 -4.26
N ASP A 108 16.44 -9.80 -5.41
CA ASP A 108 17.04 -10.80 -6.29
C ASP A 108 18.54 -10.54 -6.38
N LYS A 109 19.32 -11.41 -5.72
CA LYS A 109 20.79 -11.29 -5.59
C LYS A 109 21.21 -9.92 -5.02
N SER A 110 21.63 -9.01 -5.90
CA SER A 110 22.05 -7.64 -5.60
C SER A 110 20.97 -6.62 -5.93
N ASP A 111 20.00 -6.91 -6.80
CA ASP A 111 18.89 -6.01 -7.10
C ASP A 111 17.87 -6.04 -5.96
N CYS A 112 17.55 -4.86 -5.42
CA CYS A 112 16.70 -4.69 -4.26
C CYS A 112 15.62 -3.65 -4.58
N ALA A 113 14.38 -3.99 -4.27
CA ALA A 113 13.29 -3.02 -4.21
C ALA A 113 13.06 -2.60 -2.76
N VAL A 114 13.01 -1.30 -2.52
CA VAL A 114 12.97 -0.70 -1.18
C VAL A 114 11.85 0.32 -1.11
N ALA A 115 11.05 0.25 -0.04
CA ALA A 115 10.18 1.35 0.37
C ALA A 115 10.90 2.18 1.44
N VAL A 116 10.82 3.50 1.29
CA VAL A 116 11.33 4.46 2.26
C VAL A 116 10.16 5.30 2.78
N VAL A 117 10.10 5.46 4.09
CA VAL A 117 9.07 6.28 4.77
C VAL A 117 9.71 7.01 5.95
N GLY A 118 9.19 8.19 6.32
CA GLY A 118 9.64 8.88 7.52
C GLY A 118 9.46 8.03 8.79
N ARG A 119 10.47 8.02 9.67
CA ARG A 119 10.42 7.28 10.95
C ARG A 119 9.31 7.75 11.87
N GLU A 120 9.01 9.05 11.86
CA GLU A 120 7.90 9.61 12.62
C GLU A 120 6.56 9.02 12.17
N LYS A 121 6.32 8.94 10.86
CA LYS A 121 5.12 8.31 10.28
C LYS A 121 5.02 6.84 10.66
N MET A 122 6.11 6.09 10.52
CA MET A 122 6.15 4.68 10.93
C MET A 122 5.83 4.49 12.42
N ARG A 123 6.41 5.32 13.30
CA ARG A 123 6.11 5.32 14.75
C ARG A 123 4.64 5.65 15.01
N ALA A 124 4.09 6.65 14.33
CA ALA A 124 2.69 7.04 14.47
C ALA A 124 1.74 5.89 14.07
N TRP A 125 2.03 5.19 12.97
CA TRP A 125 1.23 4.02 12.56
C TRP A 125 1.34 2.87 13.56
N GLN A 126 2.52 2.60 14.10
CA GLN A 126 2.72 1.59 15.13
C GLN A 126 1.95 1.94 16.40
N ALA A 127 2.05 3.18 16.89
CA ALA A 127 1.32 3.65 18.06
C ALA A 127 -0.20 3.59 17.86
N TRP A 128 -0.68 3.90 16.65
CA TRP A 128 -2.11 3.74 16.31
C TRP A 128 -2.56 2.28 16.39
N CYS A 129 -1.76 1.35 15.85
CA CYS A 129 -2.05 -0.07 15.92
C CYS A 129 -2.05 -0.59 17.36
N GLU A 130 -1.06 -0.18 18.16
CA GLU A 130 -0.96 -0.52 19.59
C GLU A 130 -2.13 0.02 20.40
N GLY A 131 -2.55 1.27 20.13
CA GLY A 131 -3.68 1.90 20.80
C GLY A 131 -5.02 1.18 20.58
N LEU A 132 -5.18 0.49 19.45
CA LEU A 132 -6.34 -0.34 19.14
C LEU A 132 -6.18 -1.82 19.53
N GLY A 133 -5.01 -2.21 20.06
CA GLY A 133 -4.70 -3.59 20.43
C GLY A 133 -4.63 -4.54 19.24
N LEU A 134 -4.20 -4.05 18.06
CA LEU A 134 -4.12 -4.86 16.85
C LEU A 134 -3.00 -5.90 16.95
N ASN A 135 -3.32 -7.16 16.63
CA ASN A 135 -2.31 -8.17 16.31
C ASN A 135 -1.86 -8.00 14.84
N VAL A 136 -0.91 -7.10 14.59
CA VAL A 136 -0.50 -6.71 13.23
C VAL A 136 0.35 -7.78 12.55
N LEU A 137 -0.12 -8.28 11.40
CA LEU A 137 0.61 -9.20 10.53
C LEU A 137 1.65 -8.49 9.68
N ALA A 138 1.27 -7.35 9.09
CA ALA A 138 2.11 -6.55 8.22
C ALA A 138 1.58 -5.11 8.10
N LEU A 139 2.49 -4.18 7.85
CA LEU A 139 2.19 -2.84 7.35
C LEU A 139 2.64 -2.81 5.88
N THR A 140 1.71 -2.59 4.95
CA THR A 140 1.95 -2.63 3.51
C THR A 140 1.48 -1.33 2.87
N PRO A 141 2.26 -0.68 2.00
CA PRO A 141 1.74 0.44 1.23
C PRO A 141 0.49 0.04 0.45
N ASP A 142 -0.60 0.80 0.57
CA ASP A 142 -1.92 0.47 0.03
C ASP A 142 -1.90 0.18 -1.49
N ALA A 143 -1.10 0.94 -2.24
CA ALA A 143 -0.86 0.70 -3.67
C ALA A 143 -0.32 -0.72 -3.98
N LEU A 144 0.47 -1.33 -3.08
CA LEU A 144 1.02 -2.68 -3.29
C LEU A 144 0.01 -3.81 -3.00
N ALA A 145 -1.15 -3.50 -2.42
CA ALA A 145 -2.24 -4.46 -2.24
C ALA A 145 -3.13 -4.61 -3.50
N LEU A 146 -2.97 -3.75 -4.50
CA LEU A 146 -3.66 -3.89 -5.78
C LEU A 146 -3.17 -5.13 -6.55
N PRO A 147 -4.01 -5.75 -7.39
CA PRO A 147 -3.60 -6.89 -8.20
C PRO A 147 -2.39 -6.57 -9.09
N GLN A 148 -1.47 -7.51 -9.26
CA GLN A 148 -0.40 -7.36 -10.24
C GLN A 148 -0.96 -7.48 -11.66
N ASN A 149 -0.50 -6.61 -12.56
CA ASN A 149 -0.81 -6.66 -13.97
C ASN A 149 0.50 -6.84 -14.76
N PRO A 150 0.80 -8.05 -15.29
CA PRO A 150 2.08 -8.31 -15.97
C PRO A 150 2.33 -7.44 -17.20
N THR A 151 1.28 -6.87 -17.79
CA THR A 151 1.36 -6.08 -19.03
C THR A 151 1.12 -4.59 -18.81
N GLY A 152 1.06 -4.12 -17.57
CA GLY A 152 0.84 -2.71 -17.28
C GLY A 152 0.54 -2.42 -15.83
N TRP A 153 -0.29 -1.41 -15.57
CA TRP A 153 -0.57 -0.95 -14.22
C TRP A 153 -1.92 -1.46 -13.74
N SER A 154 -2.12 -1.44 -12.43
CA SER A 154 -3.44 -1.56 -11.81
C SER A 154 -3.78 -0.26 -11.09
N ALA A 155 -5.03 0.18 -11.16
CA ALA A 155 -5.49 1.40 -10.54
C ALA A 155 -6.84 1.23 -9.83
N VAL A 156 -7.00 1.90 -8.69
CA VAL A 156 -8.27 2.02 -7.98
C VAL A 156 -8.36 3.40 -7.33
N ARG A 157 -9.56 3.99 -7.32
CA ARG A 157 -9.85 5.21 -6.56
C ARG A 157 -10.18 4.84 -5.11
N CYS A 158 -9.56 5.52 -4.16
CA CYS A 158 -9.82 5.39 -2.73
C CYS A 158 -9.98 6.79 -2.12
N GLY A 159 -11.22 7.18 -1.82
CA GLY A 159 -11.55 8.56 -1.46
C GLY A 159 -11.20 9.53 -2.59
N GLU A 160 -10.43 10.56 -2.26
CA GLU A 160 -9.98 11.60 -3.21
C GLU A 160 -8.66 11.28 -3.91
N GLN A 161 -8.09 10.09 -3.66
CA GLN A 161 -6.84 9.65 -4.28
C GLN A 161 -7.05 8.51 -5.28
N TRP A 162 -6.18 8.48 -6.27
CA TRP A 162 -5.95 7.33 -7.14
C TRP A 162 -4.69 6.60 -6.70
N LEU A 163 -4.81 5.30 -6.50
CA LEU A 163 -3.69 4.40 -6.21
C LEU A 163 -3.32 3.65 -7.48
N PHE A 164 -2.02 3.54 -7.75
CA PHE A 164 -1.46 2.81 -8.87
C PHE A 164 -0.45 1.79 -8.39
N ARG A 165 -0.54 0.57 -8.89
CA ARG A 165 0.54 -0.41 -8.84
C ARG A 165 1.21 -0.46 -10.21
N CYS A 166 2.42 0.09 -10.30
CA CYS A 166 3.12 0.27 -11.58
C CYS A 166 4.04 -0.92 -11.91
N GLU A 167 4.69 -1.49 -10.90
CA GLU A 167 5.54 -2.68 -11.01
C GLU A 167 5.23 -3.65 -9.85
N THR A 168 5.90 -4.81 -9.83
CA THR A 168 5.80 -5.82 -8.75
C THR A 168 6.00 -5.20 -7.36
N CYS A 169 6.94 -4.25 -7.23
CA CYS A 169 7.37 -3.68 -5.95
C CYS A 169 7.35 -2.14 -5.94
N SER A 170 6.58 -1.52 -6.82
CA SER A 170 6.45 -0.06 -6.90
C SER A 170 4.99 0.35 -7.03
N GLY A 171 4.62 1.37 -6.29
CA GLY A 171 3.29 1.95 -6.29
C GLY A 171 3.33 3.47 -6.24
N MET A 172 2.19 4.09 -6.48
CA MET A 172 2.03 5.53 -6.48
C MET A 172 0.63 5.89 -6.00
N ALA A 173 0.51 7.04 -5.36
CA ALA A 173 -0.76 7.65 -4.99
C ALA A 173 -0.78 9.09 -5.48
N VAL A 174 -1.91 9.53 -6.02
CA VAL A 174 -2.09 10.91 -6.50
C VAL A 174 -3.48 11.39 -6.17
N GLU A 175 -3.60 12.66 -5.78
CA GLU A 175 -4.90 13.28 -5.61
C GLU A 175 -5.61 13.43 -6.96
N THR A 176 -6.93 13.26 -6.97
CA THR A 176 -7.74 13.32 -8.19
C THR A 176 -7.50 14.58 -9.03
N PRO A 177 -7.34 15.79 -8.45
CA PRO A 177 -7.05 17.01 -9.22
C PRO A 177 -5.73 16.97 -10.00
N TRP A 178 -4.71 16.25 -9.50
CA TRP A 178 -3.38 16.18 -10.12
C TRP A 178 -3.21 14.98 -11.06
N LEU A 179 -4.21 14.10 -11.16
CA LEU A 179 -4.10 12.88 -11.94
C LEU A 179 -3.79 13.17 -13.43
N GLY A 180 -4.46 14.14 -14.03
CA GLY A 180 -4.25 14.49 -15.44
C GLY A 180 -2.84 15.00 -15.70
N GLU A 181 -2.35 15.89 -14.84
CA GLU A 181 -1.00 16.45 -14.91
C GLU A 181 0.07 15.36 -14.74
N LEU A 182 -0.13 14.47 -13.76
CA LEU A 182 0.78 13.36 -13.49
C LEU A 182 0.92 12.44 -14.71
N LEU A 183 -0.20 11.99 -15.29
CA LEU A 183 -0.17 10.99 -16.37
C LEU A 183 0.48 11.54 -17.66
N VAL A 184 0.43 12.85 -17.90
CA VAL A 184 1.10 13.49 -19.04
C VAL A 184 2.63 13.31 -19.01
N HIS A 185 3.23 13.12 -17.83
CA HIS A 185 4.67 12.88 -17.71
C HIS A 185 5.11 11.49 -18.20
N TRP A 186 4.18 10.58 -18.50
CA TRP A 186 4.48 9.28 -19.11
C TRP A 186 3.98 9.23 -20.57
N PRO A 187 4.85 9.51 -21.55
CA PRO A 187 4.44 9.50 -22.96
C PRO A 187 4.03 8.11 -23.46
N ASP A 188 4.64 7.06 -22.91
CA ASP A 188 4.38 5.65 -23.25
C ASP A 188 3.74 4.90 -22.07
N LEU A 189 2.61 5.39 -21.57
CA LEU A 189 1.87 4.71 -20.49
C LEU A 189 1.50 3.28 -20.90
N ALA A 190 1.91 2.33 -20.05
CA ALA A 190 1.40 0.97 -20.15
C ALA A 190 -0.12 0.95 -19.86
N PRO A 191 -0.87 -0.04 -20.38
CA PRO A 191 -2.30 -0.14 -20.11
C PRO A 191 -2.63 -0.20 -18.61
N ILE A 192 -3.67 0.51 -18.19
CA ILE A 192 -4.04 0.67 -16.78
C ILE A 192 -5.31 -0.12 -16.49
N ALA A 193 -5.20 -1.27 -15.84
CA ALA A 193 -6.35 -2.03 -15.35
C ALA A 193 -7.06 -1.26 -14.23
N CYS A 194 -8.25 -0.74 -14.52
CA CYS A 194 -8.98 0.18 -13.65
C CYS A 194 -10.13 -0.52 -12.92
N TYR A 195 -10.06 -0.59 -11.60
CA TYR A 195 -11.07 -1.23 -10.73
C TYR A 195 -12.07 -0.22 -10.16
N SER A 196 -12.09 1.00 -10.70
CA SER A 196 -13.08 2.05 -10.43
C SER A 196 -13.64 2.56 -11.76
N PRO A 197 -14.74 3.32 -11.76
CA PRO A 197 -15.15 4.05 -12.96
C PRO A 197 -13.97 4.89 -13.48
N PRO A 198 -13.51 4.69 -14.74
CA PRO A 198 -12.40 5.44 -15.28
C PRO A 198 -12.67 6.95 -15.24
N PRO A 199 -11.66 7.78 -14.92
CA PRO A 199 -11.80 9.22 -14.94
C PRO A 199 -11.85 9.73 -16.39
N ASP A 200 -12.41 10.93 -16.59
CA ASP A 200 -12.42 11.62 -17.88
C ASP A 200 -11.03 12.25 -18.17
N ILE A 201 -10.03 11.39 -18.28
CA ILE A 201 -8.62 11.73 -18.52
C ILE A 201 -8.09 10.79 -19.60
N ALA A 202 -7.46 11.35 -20.63
CA ALA A 202 -6.90 10.60 -21.73
C ALA A 202 -5.70 9.75 -21.27
N ALA A 203 -5.93 8.46 -21.06
CA ALA A 203 -4.91 7.45 -20.76
C ALA A 203 -5.41 6.06 -21.23
N PRO A 204 -4.54 5.04 -21.33
CA PRO A 204 -4.91 3.71 -21.79
C PRO A 204 -5.65 2.90 -20.70
N TRP A 205 -6.77 3.44 -20.21
CA TRP A 205 -7.61 2.79 -19.20
C TRP A 205 -8.25 1.51 -19.74
N GLN A 206 -8.14 0.43 -18.96
CA GLN A 206 -8.78 -0.85 -19.20
C GLN A 206 -9.77 -1.12 -18.06
N PRO A 207 -11.07 -0.83 -18.25
CA PRO A 207 -12.07 -1.03 -17.21
C PRO A 207 -12.13 -2.49 -16.76
N ARG A 208 -12.21 -2.69 -15.44
CA ARG A 208 -12.43 -3.98 -14.77
C ARG A 208 -13.72 -3.91 -13.93
N PRO A 209 -14.27 -5.05 -13.48
CA PRO A 209 -15.37 -5.05 -12.52
C PRO A 209 -15.01 -4.20 -11.29
N ALA A 210 -15.85 -3.22 -10.98
CA ALA A 210 -15.58 -2.25 -9.93
C ALA A 210 -15.47 -2.92 -8.57
N GLN A 211 -14.38 -2.63 -7.86
CA GLN A 211 -14.09 -3.17 -6.53
C GLN A 211 -13.37 -2.09 -5.71
N ASP A 212 -13.70 -2.02 -4.43
CA ASP A 212 -12.96 -1.16 -3.50
C ASP A 212 -11.57 -1.73 -3.18
N LEU A 213 -10.67 -0.89 -2.66
CA LEU A 213 -9.29 -1.26 -2.31
C LEU A 213 -9.23 -2.47 -1.37
N LEU A 214 -10.05 -2.52 -0.33
CA LEU A 214 -10.00 -3.59 0.67
C LEU A 214 -10.54 -4.91 0.11
N ALA A 215 -11.45 -4.87 -0.87
CA ALA A 215 -11.95 -6.04 -1.59
C ALA A 215 -10.85 -6.62 -2.49
N LEU A 216 -10.10 -5.73 -3.17
CA LEU A 216 -8.95 -6.12 -3.99
C LEU A 216 -7.86 -6.74 -3.12
N ALA A 217 -7.53 -6.13 -1.98
CA ALA A 217 -6.58 -6.67 -1.02
C ALA A 217 -7.03 -8.05 -0.51
N ALA A 218 -8.31 -8.21 -0.15
CA ALA A 218 -8.86 -9.49 0.31
C ALA A 218 -8.75 -10.62 -0.71
N SER A 219 -8.78 -10.27 -2.00
CA SER A 219 -8.68 -11.23 -3.10
C SER A 219 -7.23 -11.49 -3.56
N ASN A 220 -6.27 -10.68 -3.07
CA ASN A 220 -4.86 -10.71 -3.45
C ASN A 220 -3.96 -10.49 -2.21
N PRO A 221 -4.04 -11.37 -1.20
CA PRO A 221 -3.28 -11.25 0.04
C PRO A 221 -1.79 -11.54 -0.12
#